data_AF-A0A2U1WLE5-F1
#
_entry.id   AF-A0A2U1WLE5-F1
#
_cell.length_a   1.000
_cell.length_b   1.000
_cell.length_c   1.000
_cell.angle_alpha   90.00
_cell.angle_beta   90.00
_cell.angle_gamma   90.00
#
_symmetry.space_group_name_H-M   'P 1'
#
loop_
_entity.id
_entity.type
_entity.pdbx_description
1 polymer ?
#
loop_
_entity_poly.entity_id
_entity_poly.type
_entity_poly.pdbx_seq_one_letter_code
_entity_poly.pdbx_strand_id
1 'polypeptide(L)'
;MSVRMRAVVTTVAFACLFALLLAPLGPARADNGCPKAGTFPDPWATHKTCLPVSPYNRLPLDDEQPMTFAAIQISASITYIQGTGIITEDTPNELRKFLKNRDGPLSSELYLHSRDGHVGAALELGWVIRSARLHTNIGRAIPLAGIMKVYDYPEALCLTACAYAFLGGVTRHYGDRDVFGVNRFGRASGAALDANTLKAGDLLATYIRDMGVDASAFEVNSISGFEKDISTFPVKLAEKAGIIFDSAGRTRFWLEERNGSNVAAFYFTQREREYDGLVLCSGGERVLLVFDTADSLPALMRTMKKFPAKFRTGDGRTLPATATYVPASVSPNSVAYVGFRIPDLDERGFSGDGLMLDDIENPNLKVPPQKGAPSGSGATADRFAWWDAVAAFAFSIAADNAPSTLPAVLRDCGSRRGGRI
;
A
#
# COMPACT_ATOMS: atom_id res chain seq x y z
N MET A 1 -75.07 26.57 -22.80
CA MET A 1 -74.07 26.66 -21.71
C MET A 1 -73.79 25.23 -21.22
N SER A 2 -72.97 24.40 -21.88
CA SER A 2 -71.57 24.50 -22.31
C SER A 2 -70.76 23.49 -21.49
N VAL A 3 -70.82 22.23 -21.94
CA VAL A 3 -70.04 21.05 -21.50
C VAL A 3 -68.54 21.18 -21.88
N ARG A 4 -68.07 22.37 -22.26
CA ARG A 4 -66.70 22.61 -22.77
C ARG A 4 -65.64 22.94 -21.72
N MET A 5 -65.98 23.02 -20.43
CA MET A 5 -65.06 23.62 -19.45
C MET A 5 -64.31 22.64 -18.53
N ARG A 6 -64.52 21.33 -18.68
CA ARG A 6 -63.79 20.30 -17.91
C ARG A 6 -62.71 19.54 -18.70
N ALA A 7 -62.56 19.80 -20.00
CA ALA A 7 -61.62 19.08 -20.87
C ALA A 7 -60.27 19.79 -21.12
N VAL A 8 -60.04 20.98 -20.54
CA VAL A 8 -58.81 21.77 -20.79
C VAL A 8 -57.84 21.74 -19.60
N VAL A 9 -58.29 21.40 -18.39
CA VAL A 9 -57.43 21.41 -17.20
C VAL A 9 -56.65 20.09 -17.02
N THR A 10 -57.13 18.98 -17.58
CA THR A 10 -56.48 17.67 -17.44
C THR A 10 -55.37 17.40 -18.47
N THR A 11 -55.34 18.12 -19.59
CA THR A 11 -54.31 17.89 -20.64
C THR A 11 -53.01 18.65 -20.37
N VAL A 12 -53.05 19.76 -19.61
CA VAL A 12 -51.83 20.52 -19.25
C VAL A 12 -51.07 19.85 -18.10
N ALA A 13 -51.77 19.16 -17.20
CA ALA A 13 -51.14 18.44 -16.08
C ALA A 13 -50.36 17.19 -16.52
N PHE A 14 -50.75 16.54 -17.62
CA PHE A 14 -50.04 15.35 -18.14
C PHE A 14 -48.81 15.71 -18.99
N ALA A 15 -48.77 16.88 -19.61
CA ALA A 15 -47.60 17.34 -20.38
C ALA A 15 -46.44 17.80 -19.47
N CYS A 16 -46.73 18.37 -18.29
CA CYS A 16 -45.69 18.73 -17.32
C CYS A 16 -45.13 17.52 -16.54
N LEU A 17 -45.89 16.42 -16.42
CA LEU A 17 -45.41 15.22 -15.72
C LEU A 17 -44.49 14.35 -16.60
N PHE A 18 -44.62 14.42 -17.93
CA PHE A 18 -43.74 13.68 -18.85
C PHE A 18 -42.46 14.44 -19.22
N ALA A 19 -42.44 15.77 -19.08
CA ALA A 19 -41.22 16.57 -19.30
C ALA A 19 -40.21 16.49 -18.14
N LEU A 20 -40.58 15.87 -17.00
CA LEU A 20 -39.70 15.61 -15.85
C LEU A 20 -39.00 14.25 -15.90
N LEU A 21 -39.26 13.42 -16.93
CA LEU A 21 -38.62 12.10 -17.13
C LEU A 21 -37.57 12.09 -18.25
N LEU A 22 -37.22 13.26 -18.79
CA LEU A 22 -36.04 13.47 -19.65
C LEU A 22 -35.12 14.48 -18.98
N ALA A 23 -34.80 14.27 -17.71
CA ALA A 23 -33.54 14.78 -17.19
C ALA A 23 -32.41 14.03 -17.93
N PRO A 24 -31.46 14.72 -18.57
CA PRO A 24 -30.27 14.04 -19.07
C PRO A 24 -29.66 13.24 -17.92
N LEU A 25 -29.36 11.97 -18.21
CA LEU A 25 -28.50 11.12 -17.39
C LEU A 25 -27.32 11.94 -16.88
N GLY A 26 -27.10 11.85 -15.56
CA GLY A 26 -26.62 12.94 -14.74
C GLY A 26 -25.30 13.61 -15.17
N PRO A 27 -25.05 14.84 -14.67
CA PRO A 27 -23.77 15.49 -14.92
C PRO A 27 -22.66 14.60 -14.36
N ALA A 28 -21.69 14.31 -15.24
CA ALA A 28 -20.47 13.60 -14.91
C ALA A 28 -19.93 14.08 -13.56
N ARG A 29 -19.83 13.17 -12.60
CA ARG A 29 -19.53 13.49 -11.20
C ARG A 29 -18.26 14.34 -11.13
N ALA A 30 -18.33 15.43 -10.39
CA ALA A 30 -17.15 16.16 -9.93
C ALA A 30 -16.32 15.18 -9.10
N ASP A 31 -15.25 14.63 -9.67
CA ASP A 31 -14.41 13.67 -8.98
C ASP A 31 -13.61 14.39 -7.90
N ASN A 32 -13.77 13.95 -6.64
CA ASN A 32 -12.86 14.28 -5.53
C ASN A 32 -12.56 15.79 -5.33
N GLY A 33 -13.59 16.64 -5.50
CA GLY A 33 -13.49 18.08 -5.26
C GLY A 33 -13.00 18.90 -6.46
N CYS A 34 -12.89 18.29 -7.65
CA CYS A 34 -12.57 18.97 -8.90
C CYS A 34 -13.82 19.22 -9.76
N PRO A 35 -13.96 20.40 -10.39
CA PRO A 35 -15.21 20.80 -11.05
C PRO A 35 -15.45 20.11 -12.41
N LYS A 36 -14.45 19.43 -12.97
CA LYS A 36 -14.54 18.74 -14.27
C LYS A 36 -14.38 17.24 -14.05
N ALA A 37 -15.24 16.44 -14.68
CA ALA A 37 -15.11 14.98 -14.66
C ALA A 37 -13.79 14.53 -15.30
N GLY A 38 -13.21 13.45 -14.77
CA GLY A 38 -11.89 12.97 -15.22
C GLY A 38 -10.75 13.94 -14.88
N THR A 39 -10.97 14.84 -13.91
CA THR A 39 -9.91 15.68 -13.33
C THR A 39 -9.83 15.44 -11.83
N PHE A 40 -8.60 15.44 -11.31
CA PHE A 40 -8.30 15.12 -9.91
C PHE A 40 -7.37 16.16 -9.31
N PRO A 41 -7.36 16.34 -7.98
CA PRO A 41 -6.41 17.24 -7.32
C PRO A 41 -4.97 16.92 -7.72
N ASP A 42 -4.19 17.96 -8.04
CA ASP A 42 -2.76 17.83 -8.29
C ASP A 42 -2.05 17.45 -6.97
N PRO A 43 -1.43 16.26 -6.88
CA PRO A 43 -0.81 15.80 -5.64
C PRO A 43 0.36 16.70 -5.19
N TRP A 44 0.91 17.51 -6.09
CA TRP A 44 2.11 18.32 -5.81
C TRP A 44 1.83 19.82 -5.70
N ALA A 45 0.58 20.25 -5.90
CA ALA A 45 0.25 21.66 -5.83
C ALA A 45 -0.04 22.11 -4.40
N THR A 46 0.49 23.28 -4.03
CA THR A 46 0.18 23.94 -2.75
C THR A 46 -1.19 24.62 -2.75
N HIS A 47 -1.84 24.72 -3.91
CA HIS A 47 -3.18 25.25 -4.10
C HIS A 47 -4.07 24.20 -4.77
N LYS A 48 -5.40 24.32 -4.63
CA LYS A 48 -6.37 23.42 -5.28
C LYS A 48 -6.34 23.59 -6.81
N THR A 49 -5.37 22.96 -7.45
CA THR A 49 -5.33 22.79 -8.90
C THR A 49 -5.78 21.37 -9.25
N CYS A 50 -6.51 21.23 -10.35
CA CYS A 50 -6.99 19.94 -10.84
C CYS A 50 -6.26 19.59 -12.14
N LEU A 51 -5.79 18.35 -12.25
CA LEU A 51 -5.16 17.82 -13.45
C LEU A 51 -6.09 16.79 -14.12
N PRO A 52 -6.13 16.74 -15.45
CA PRO A 52 -6.81 15.66 -16.14
C PRO A 52 -6.06 14.34 -15.95
N VAL A 53 -6.78 13.24 -16.11
CA VAL A 53 -6.20 11.89 -16.21
C VAL A 53 -5.20 11.85 -17.36
N SER A 54 -4.12 11.08 -17.18
CA SER A 54 -3.09 10.90 -18.20
C SER A 54 -3.69 10.34 -19.49
N PRO A 55 -3.29 10.85 -20.68
CA PRO A 55 -3.74 10.27 -21.94
C PRO A 55 -3.25 8.83 -22.17
N TYR A 56 -2.27 8.38 -21.37
CA TYR A 56 -1.74 7.02 -21.40
C TYR A 56 -2.38 6.09 -20.36
N ASN A 57 -3.35 6.59 -19.59
CA ASN A 57 -4.06 5.77 -18.61
C ASN A 57 -4.79 4.62 -19.30
N ARG A 58 -4.61 3.41 -18.78
CA ARG A 58 -5.33 2.22 -19.23
C ARG A 58 -6.35 1.72 -18.21
N LEU A 59 -6.32 2.25 -16.99
CA LEU A 59 -7.23 1.84 -15.92
C LEU A 59 -8.60 2.48 -16.10
N PRO A 60 -9.70 1.76 -15.80
CA PRO A 60 -11.01 2.37 -15.86
C PRO A 60 -11.20 3.37 -14.72
N LEU A 61 -11.84 4.51 -15.02
CA LEU A 61 -12.27 5.47 -14.01
C LEU A 61 -13.50 4.97 -13.25
N ASP A 62 -14.38 4.32 -13.98
CA ASP A 62 -15.54 3.60 -13.48
C ASP A 62 -15.15 2.15 -13.15
N ASP A 63 -15.12 1.81 -11.87
CA ASP A 63 -14.68 0.49 -11.40
C ASP A 63 -15.69 -0.65 -11.68
N GLU A 64 -16.82 -0.34 -12.32
CA GLU A 64 -17.77 -1.33 -12.87
C GLU A 64 -17.34 -1.87 -14.24
N GLN A 65 -16.36 -1.24 -14.91
CA GLN A 65 -15.81 -1.73 -16.17
C GLN A 65 -14.92 -2.97 -15.99
N PRO A 66 -14.70 -3.80 -17.03
CA PRO A 66 -13.82 -4.95 -16.95
C PRO A 66 -12.41 -4.60 -16.47
N MET A 67 -11.83 -5.47 -15.65
CA MET A 67 -10.51 -5.26 -15.08
C MET A 67 -9.44 -5.13 -16.16
N THR A 68 -8.65 -4.07 -16.06
CA THR A 68 -7.45 -3.86 -16.88
C THR A 68 -6.23 -3.69 -15.99
N PHE A 69 -5.04 -3.89 -16.59
CA PHE A 69 -3.76 -3.77 -15.90
C PHE A 69 -2.91 -2.64 -16.48
N ALA A 70 -2.28 -1.87 -15.59
CA ALA A 70 -1.35 -0.81 -15.95
C ALA A 70 -0.13 -0.81 -15.01
N ALA A 71 1.02 -0.39 -15.53
CA ALA A 71 2.16 -0.04 -14.70
C ALA A 71 1.98 1.40 -14.21
N ILE A 72 2.03 1.59 -12.89
CA ILE A 72 1.89 2.87 -12.23
C ILE A 72 3.25 3.28 -11.70
N GLN A 73 3.83 4.28 -12.35
CA GLN A 73 5.09 4.88 -11.94
C GLN A 73 4.82 6.07 -11.03
N ILE A 74 5.10 5.91 -9.73
CA ILE A 74 4.94 6.97 -8.74
C ILE A 74 6.24 7.74 -8.51
N SER A 75 7.38 7.20 -8.95
CA SER A 75 8.69 7.82 -8.87
C SER A 75 9.66 7.25 -9.91
N ALA A 76 10.88 7.76 -10.02
CA ALA A 76 11.83 7.31 -11.03
C ALA A 76 12.26 5.85 -10.82
N SER A 77 12.24 5.38 -9.58
CA SER A 77 12.63 4.03 -9.17
C SER A 77 11.46 3.13 -8.75
N ILE A 78 10.26 3.69 -8.54
CA ILE A 78 9.12 2.92 -8.03
C ILE A 78 8.03 2.82 -9.09
N THR A 79 7.80 1.58 -9.51
CA THR A 79 6.68 1.17 -10.35
C THR A 79 5.98 -0.02 -9.69
N TYR A 80 4.67 -0.04 -9.74
CA TYR A 80 3.86 -1.21 -9.41
C TYR A 80 2.85 -1.50 -10.51
N ILE A 81 2.35 -2.73 -10.54
CA ILE A 81 1.24 -3.13 -11.40
C ILE A 81 -0.05 -2.81 -10.65
N GLN A 82 -1.03 -2.22 -11.32
CA GLN A 82 -2.38 -2.07 -10.77
C GLN A 82 -3.39 -2.77 -11.67
N GLY A 83 -4.25 -3.60 -11.07
CA GLY A 83 -5.46 -4.15 -11.66
C GLY A 83 -6.68 -3.41 -11.13
N THR A 84 -7.47 -2.79 -12.01
CA THR A 84 -8.69 -2.05 -11.61
C THR A 84 -9.86 -2.40 -12.50
N GLY A 85 -11.01 -2.70 -11.89
CA GLY A 85 -12.28 -3.03 -12.55
C GLY A 85 -12.87 -4.36 -12.09
N ILE A 86 -13.98 -4.78 -12.67
CA ILE A 86 -14.64 -6.07 -12.40
C ILE A 86 -13.82 -7.23 -12.97
N ILE A 87 -13.61 -8.27 -12.18
CA ILE A 87 -12.94 -9.49 -12.67
C ILE A 87 -13.90 -10.23 -13.60
N THR A 88 -13.51 -10.41 -14.85
CA THR A 88 -14.23 -11.17 -15.87
C THR A 88 -13.48 -12.46 -16.21
N GLU A 89 -14.09 -13.32 -17.02
CA GLU A 89 -13.44 -14.54 -17.53
C GLU A 89 -12.14 -14.28 -18.30
N ASP A 90 -12.00 -13.09 -18.92
CA ASP A 90 -10.80 -12.71 -19.66
C ASP A 90 -9.67 -12.17 -18.77
N THR A 91 -9.98 -11.72 -17.55
CA THR A 91 -9.01 -11.05 -16.67
C THR A 91 -7.73 -11.86 -16.41
N PRO A 92 -7.76 -13.19 -16.17
CA PRO A 92 -6.54 -13.99 -16.06
C PRO A 92 -5.63 -13.89 -17.29
N ASN A 93 -6.22 -13.93 -18.49
CA ASN A 93 -5.49 -13.81 -19.75
C ASN A 93 -4.94 -12.40 -19.95
N GLU A 94 -5.69 -11.36 -19.57
CA GLU A 94 -5.21 -9.98 -19.61
C GLU A 94 -3.99 -9.78 -18.69
N LEU A 95 -3.98 -10.36 -17.48
CA LEU A 95 -2.78 -10.33 -16.63
C LEU A 95 -1.61 -11.08 -17.28
N ARG A 96 -1.82 -12.29 -17.81
CA ARG A 96 -0.75 -13.05 -18.49
C ARG A 96 -0.15 -12.27 -19.67
N LYS A 97 -0.98 -11.56 -20.44
CA LYS A 97 -0.52 -10.69 -21.53
C LYS A 97 0.27 -9.51 -20.97
N PHE A 98 -0.25 -8.85 -19.94
CA PHE A 98 0.42 -7.71 -19.30
C PHE A 98 1.81 -8.09 -18.79
N LEU A 99 1.95 -9.22 -18.09
CA LEU A 99 3.22 -9.70 -17.54
C LEU A 99 4.28 -10.04 -18.61
N LYS A 100 3.85 -10.32 -19.85
CA LYS A 100 4.75 -10.58 -20.99
C LYS A 100 5.10 -9.31 -21.78
N ASN A 101 4.39 -8.21 -21.55
CA ASN A 101 4.68 -6.93 -22.19
C ASN A 101 5.87 -6.25 -21.52
N ARG A 102 6.41 -5.21 -22.15
CA ARG A 102 7.58 -4.46 -21.63
C ARG A 102 7.40 -3.90 -20.21
N ASP A 103 6.15 -3.60 -19.83
CA ASP A 103 5.83 -2.95 -18.56
C ASP A 103 5.66 -3.98 -17.42
N GLY A 104 5.35 -5.24 -17.74
CA GLY A 104 5.05 -6.29 -16.77
C GLY A 104 6.24 -6.67 -15.87
N PRO A 105 7.43 -6.95 -16.42
CA PRO A 105 8.62 -7.29 -15.65
C PRO A 105 9.20 -6.16 -14.79
N LEU A 106 8.63 -4.95 -14.83
CA LEU A 106 9.13 -3.80 -14.07
C LEU A 106 8.81 -3.87 -12.57
N SER A 107 7.87 -4.73 -12.17
CA SER A 107 7.47 -4.86 -10.76
C SER A 107 6.85 -6.22 -10.48
N SER A 108 7.09 -6.73 -9.27
CA SER A 108 6.37 -7.86 -8.69
C SER A 108 5.21 -7.43 -7.79
N GLU A 109 5.05 -6.12 -7.53
CA GLU A 109 3.96 -5.57 -6.73
C GLU A 109 2.69 -5.40 -7.57
N LEU A 110 1.61 -6.07 -7.20
CA LEU A 110 0.30 -6.01 -7.83
C LEU A 110 -0.74 -5.43 -6.88
N TYR A 111 -1.19 -4.22 -7.15
CA TYR A 111 -2.28 -3.56 -6.43
C TYR A 111 -3.61 -3.91 -7.09
N LEU A 112 -4.57 -4.39 -6.31
CA LEU A 112 -5.90 -4.79 -6.79
C LEU A 112 -6.97 -3.84 -6.24
N HIS A 113 -7.84 -3.41 -7.16
CA HIS A 113 -9.07 -2.71 -6.84
C HIS A 113 -10.23 -3.28 -7.65
N SER A 114 -11.16 -3.94 -6.98
CA SER A 114 -12.33 -4.51 -7.61
C SER A 114 -13.44 -4.77 -6.60
N ARG A 115 -14.65 -4.37 -6.99
CA ARG A 115 -15.84 -4.44 -6.14
C ARG A 115 -16.63 -5.74 -6.34
N ASP A 116 -16.43 -6.39 -7.48
CA ASP A 116 -17.10 -7.65 -7.79
C ASP A 116 -16.41 -8.43 -8.91
N GLY A 117 -16.93 -9.63 -9.23
CA GLY A 117 -16.56 -10.31 -10.46
C GLY A 117 -16.89 -11.80 -10.49
N HIS A 118 -16.34 -12.46 -11.50
CA HIS A 118 -16.52 -13.88 -11.72
C HIS A 118 -15.58 -14.70 -10.82
N VAL A 119 -16.12 -15.42 -9.84
CA VAL A 119 -15.34 -16.19 -8.85
C VAL A 119 -14.39 -17.19 -9.50
N GLY A 120 -14.84 -17.98 -10.49
CA GLY A 120 -13.96 -18.94 -11.19
C GLY A 120 -12.72 -18.29 -11.84
N ALA A 121 -12.92 -17.22 -12.59
CA ALA A 121 -11.86 -16.40 -13.15
C ALA A 121 -10.95 -15.79 -12.08
N ALA A 122 -11.48 -15.38 -10.92
CA ALA A 122 -10.65 -14.91 -9.82
C ALA A 122 -9.75 -16.01 -9.22
N LEU A 123 -10.24 -17.24 -9.11
CA LEU A 123 -9.39 -18.37 -8.68
C LEU A 123 -8.26 -18.60 -9.69
N GLU A 124 -8.57 -18.59 -10.98
CA GLU A 124 -7.55 -18.69 -12.02
C GLU A 124 -6.56 -17.52 -11.95
N LEU A 125 -7.06 -16.29 -11.82
CA LEU A 125 -6.24 -15.09 -11.66
C LEU A 125 -5.29 -15.23 -10.48
N GLY A 126 -5.77 -15.73 -9.34
CA GLY A 126 -4.93 -16.01 -8.17
C GLY A 126 -3.83 -17.04 -8.44
N TRP A 127 -4.10 -18.09 -9.21
CA TRP A 127 -3.06 -19.02 -9.67
C TRP A 127 -2.05 -18.36 -10.63
N VAL A 128 -2.49 -17.44 -11.49
CA VAL A 128 -1.60 -16.64 -12.35
C VAL A 128 -0.66 -15.80 -11.49
N ILE A 129 -1.22 -15.06 -10.53
CA ILE A 129 -0.49 -14.22 -9.57
C ILE A 129 0.56 -15.06 -8.83
N ARG A 130 0.14 -16.19 -8.25
CA ARG A 130 1.01 -17.12 -7.51
C ARG A 130 2.17 -17.63 -8.36
N SER A 131 1.85 -18.10 -9.58
CA SER A 131 2.83 -18.66 -10.51
C SER A 131 3.83 -17.62 -11.00
N ALA A 132 3.38 -16.38 -11.14
CA ALA A 132 4.22 -15.23 -11.49
C ALA A 132 4.98 -14.63 -10.28
N ARG A 133 4.82 -15.22 -9.08
CA ARG A 133 5.47 -14.78 -7.84
C ARG A 133 5.15 -13.32 -7.46
N LEU A 134 3.97 -12.83 -7.82
CA LEU A 134 3.58 -11.44 -7.50
C LEU A 134 3.20 -11.28 -6.03
N HIS A 135 3.53 -10.12 -5.48
CA HIS A 135 3.08 -9.62 -4.18
C HIS A 135 1.76 -8.88 -4.38
N THR A 136 0.72 -9.20 -3.62
CA THR A 136 -0.59 -8.53 -3.80
C THR A 136 -0.84 -7.52 -2.71
N ASN A 137 -1.28 -6.33 -3.13
CA ASN A 137 -1.71 -5.25 -2.28
C ASN A 137 -3.15 -4.85 -2.61
N ILE A 138 -3.86 -4.25 -1.66
CA ILE A 138 -5.09 -3.50 -1.98
C ILE A 138 -4.70 -2.03 -2.12
N GLY A 139 -5.14 -1.41 -3.20
CA GLY A 139 -4.91 0.00 -3.44
C GLY A 139 -5.44 0.44 -4.79
N ARG A 140 -5.67 1.73 -4.94
CA ARG A 140 -6.22 2.32 -6.14
C ARG A 140 -5.60 3.66 -6.39
N ALA A 141 -4.99 3.80 -7.55
CA ALA A 141 -4.46 5.05 -8.03
C ALA A 141 -4.81 5.30 -9.50
N ILE A 142 -4.75 6.55 -9.93
CA ILE A 142 -4.94 6.92 -11.34
C ILE A 142 -3.83 7.86 -11.79
N PRO A 143 -3.13 7.57 -12.91
CA PRO A 143 -2.09 8.46 -13.42
C PRO A 143 -2.73 9.72 -14.00
N LEU A 144 -2.18 10.87 -13.63
CA LEU A 144 -2.61 12.19 -14.08
C LEU A 144 -1.68 12.71 -15.18
N ALA A 145 -2.10 13.78 -15.85
CA ALA A 145 -1.24 14.49 -16.78
C ALA A 145 -0.02 15.08 -16.06
N GLY A 146 1.16 14.53 -16.37
CA GLY A 146 2.44 14.91 -15.78
C GLY A 146 3.30 13.68 -15.49
N ILE A 147 4.61 13.87 -15.48
CA ILE A 147 5.56 12.79 -15.15
C ILE A 147 5.36 12.42 -13.68
N MET A 148 5.18 11.12 -13.38
CA MET A 148 5.03 10.56 -12.03
C MET A 148 3.89 11.18 -11.19
N LYS A 149 2.96 11.90 -11.82
CA LYS A 149 1.79 12.45 -11.13
C LYS A 149 0.70 11.38 -11.06
N VAL A 150 0.40 10.96 -9.84
CA VAL A 150 -0.60 9.93 -9.59
C VAL A 150 -1.53 10.43 -8.50
N TYR A 151 -2.84 10.28 -8.71
CA TYR A 151 -3.83 10.48 -7.66
C TYR A 151 -4.06 9.16 -6.93
N ASP A 152 -3.71 9.12 -5.65
CA ASP A 152 -3.99 7.99 -4.75
C ASP A 152 -5.39 8.16 -4.14
N TYR A 153 -6.27 7.18 -4.35
CA TYR A 153 -7.63 7.23 -3.82
C TYR A 153 -7.63 6.93 -2.33
N PRO A 154 -8.40 7.65 -1.49
CA PRO A 154 -8.39 7.51 -0.03
C PRO A 154 -8.73 6.10 0.47
N GLU A 155 -9.41 5.29 -0.34
CA GLU A 155 -9.81 3.92 -0.04
C GLU A 155 -9.78 3.09 -1.32
N ALA A 156 -9.35 1.83 -1.20
CA ALA A 156 -9.54 0.81 -2.22
C ALA A 156 -10.29 -0.41 -1.67
N LEU A 157 -10.99 -1.09 -2.58
CA LEU A 157 -11.86 -2.21 -2.29
C LEU A 157 -11.33 -3.45 -3.01
N CYS A 158 -11.26 -4.57 -2.30
CA CYS A 158 -11.07 -5.87 -2.89
C CYS A 158 -12.12 -6.82 -2.32
N LEU A 159 -13.26 -6.86 -3.01
CA LEU A 159 -14.46 -7.56 -2.57
C LEU A 159 -14.75 -8.78 -3.45
N THR A 160 -15.42 -9.76 -2.85
CA THR A 160 -15.98 -10.94 -3.53
C THR A 160 -14.92 -11.70 -4.35
N ALA A 161 -14.97 -11.69 -5.68
CA ALA A 161 -14.01 -12.29 -6.59
C ALA A 161 -12.60 -11.72 -6.37
N CYS A 162 -12.46 -10.41 -6.17
CA CYS A 162 -11.15 -9.78 -5.93
C CYS A 162 -10.45 -10.39 -4.72
N ALA A 163 -11.18 -10.57 -3.63
CA ALA A 163 -10.64 -11.10 -2.38
C ALA A 163 -9.99 -12.47 -2.61
N TYR A 164 -10.57 -13.32 -3.47
CA TYR A 164 -9.97 -14.61 -3.81
C TYR A 164 -8.74 -14.47 -4.70
N ALA A 165 -8.76 -13.60 -5.71
CA ALA A 165 -7.57 -13.35 -6.55
C ALA A 165 -6.39 -12.80 -5.72
N PHE A 166 -6.66 -11.90 -4.78
CA PHE A 166 -5.69 -11.35 -3.83
C PHE A 166 -4.99 -12.46 -3.02
N LEU A 167 -5.67 -13.56 -2.67
CA LEU A 167 -5.02 -14.67 -1.95
C LEU A 167 -3.89 -15.32 -2.76
N GLY A 168 -3.82 -15.12 -4.08
CA GLY A 168 -2.75 -15.60 -4.95
C GLY A 168 -1.36 -15.02 -4.66
N GLY A 169 -1.26 -13.90 -3.94
CA GLY A 169 0.02 -13.23 -3.67
C GLY A 169 1.02 -14.05 -2.85
N VAL A 170 2.30 -14.00 -3.21
CA VAL A 170 3.39 -14.62 -2.41
C VAL A 170 3.66 -13.89 -1.12
N THR A 171 3.40 -12.59 -1.11
CA THR A 171 3.03 -11.83 0.09
C THR A 171 1.73 -11.08 -0.20
N ARG A 172 1.06 -10.65 0.88
CA ARG A 172 -0.29 -10.08 0.87
C ARG A 172 -0.38 -8.99 1.91
N HIS A 173 -0.71 -7.78 1.50
CA HIS A 173 -0.81 -6.64 2.43
C HIS A 173 -1.97 -5.71 2.07
N TYR A 174 -2.58 -5.09 3.09
CA TYR A 174 -3.47 -3.94 2.95
C TYR A 174 -3.56 -3.19 4.29
N GLY A 175 -3.86 -1.89 4.24
CA GLY A 175 -3.94 -1.05 5.43
C GLY A 175 -5.37 -0.87 5.95
N ASP A 176 -5.51 -0.22 7.11
CA ASP A 176 -6.81 0.06 7.75
C ASP A 176 -7.77 0.93 6.92
N ARG A 177 -7.24 1.65 5.92
CA ARG A 177 -8.03 2.47 4.99
C ARG A 177 -8.68 1.67 3.87
N ASP A 178 -8.24 0.43 3.64
CA ASP A 178 -8.68 -0.40 2.52
C ASP A 178 -9.61 -1.52 3.01
N VAL A 179 -10.46 -2.01 2.12
CA VAL A 179 -11.47 -3.00 2.48
C VAL A 179 -11.23 -4.31 1.75
N PHE A 180 -10.91 -5.35 2.51
CA PHE A 180 -10.97 -6.74 2.09
C PHE A 180 -12.29 -7.37 2.54
N GLY A 181 -13.01 -8.02 1.64
CA GLY A 181 -14.25 -8.71 2.02
C GLY A 181 -14.68 -9.82 1.06
N VAL A 182 -15.33 -10.84 1.59
CA VAL A 182 -15.86 -11.96 0.81
C VAL A 182 -17.39 -12.07 0.96
N ASN A 183 -18.06 -12.59 -0.08
CA ASN A 183 -19.46 -12.96 0.04
C ASN A 183 -19.62 -14.20 0.93
N ARG A 184 -20.74 -14.28 1.65
CA ARG A 184 -21.13 -15.50 2.36
C ARG A 184 -21.44 -16.62 1.36
N PHE A 185 -20.58 -17.63 1.28
CA PHE A 185 -20.92 -18.87 0.58
C PHE A 185 -21.84 -19.72 1.46
N GLY A 186 -23.00 -20.12 0.93
CA GLY A 186 -23.76 -21.25 1.48
C GLY A 186 -24.83 -20.97 2.55
N ARG A 187 -25.54 -19.83 2.51
CA ARG A 187 -26.79 -19.70 3.29
C ARG A 187 -27.89 -18.94 2.57
N ALA A 188 -28.30 -19.44 1.40
CA ALA A 188 -29.66 -19.20 0.93
C ALA A 188 -30.63 -19.91 1.88
N SER A 189 -31.20 -19.15 2.81
CA SER A 189 -32.48 -19.39 3.51
C SER A 189 -33.00 -20.84 3.50
N GLY A 190 -32.53 -21.70 4.39
CA GLY A 190 -33.21 -22.96 4.77
C GLY A 190 -33.49 -23.99 3.65
N ALA A 191 -32.96 -23.82 2.44
CA ALA A 191 -33.07 -24.79 1.36
C ALA A 191 -31.84 -25.70 1.34
N ALA A 192 -32.03 -26.98 1.03
CA ALA A 192 -30.92 -27.91 0.83
C ALA A 192 -29.98 -27.37 -0.26
N LEU A 193 -28.69 -27.26 0.06
CA LEU A 193 -27.66 -26.86 -0.90
C LEU A 193 -27.59 -27.91 -2.01
N ASP A 194 -27.61 -27.47 -3.27
CA ASP A 194 -27.45 -28.39 -4.39
C ASP A 194 -26.01 -28.94 -4.49
N ALA A 195 -25.84 -30.05 -5.21
CA ALA A 195 -24.55 -30.72 -5.34
C ALA A 195 -23.48 -29.87 -6.06
N ASN A 196 -23.89 -28.88 -6.87
CA ASN A 196 -22.96 -27.99 -7.57
C ASN A 196 -22.43 -26.91 -6.62
N THR A 197 -23.27 -26.41 -5.72
CA THR A 197 -22.94 -25.45 -4.66
C THR A 197 -21.98 -26.08 -3.66
N LEU A 198 -22.20 -27.35 -3.30
CA LEU A 198 -21.27 -28.11 -2.44
C LEU A 198 -19.90 -28.28 -3.11
N LYS A 199 -19.87 -28.68 -4.39
CA LYS A 199 -18.62 -28.80 -5.16
C LYS A 199 -17.87 -27.47 -5.31
N ALA A 200 -18.60 -26.37 -5.54
CA ALA A 200 -18.01 -25.04 -5.60
C ALA A 200 -17.42 -24.61 -4.25
N GLY A 201 -18.08 -24.96 -3.14
CA GLY A 201 -17.57 -24.76 -1.79
C GLY A 201 -16.28 -25.54 -1.52
N ASP A 202 -16.21 -26.82 -1.92
CA ASP A 202 -15.02 -27.65 -1.74
C ASP A 202 -13.82 -27.15 -2.56
N LEU A 203 -14.06 -26.73 -3.81
CA LEU A 203 -13.03 -26.14 -4.67
C LEU A 203 -12.48 -24.85 -4.05
N LEU A 204 -13.37 -24.01 -3.53
CA LEU A 204 -12.99 -22.75 -2.89
C LEU A 204 -12.21 -22.98 -1.60
N ALA A 205 -12.67 -23.90 -0.74
CA ALA A 205 -11.98 -24.25 0.50
C ALA A 205 -10.59 -24.83 0.23
N THR A 206 -10.46 -25.64 -0.83
CA THR A 206 -9.17 -26.18 -1.28
C THR A 206 -8.26 -25.04 -1.75
N TYR A 207 -8.75 -24.14 -2.61
CA TYR A 207 -8.00 -22.97 -3.05
C TYR A 207 -7.51 -22.10 -1.89
N ILE A 208 -8.38 -21.77 -0.93
CA ILE A 208 -8.03 -20.96 0.25
C ILE A 208 -6.90 -21.61 1.04
N ARG A 209 -6.98 -22.93 1.24
CA ARG A 209 -5.97 -23.71 1.95
C ARG A 209 -4.65 -23.78 1.18
N ASP A 210 -4.69 -23.98 -0.14
CA ASP A 210 -3.50 -23.99 -1.00
C ASP A 210 -2.81 -22.62 -1.03
N MET A 211 -3.57 -21.54 -0.82
CA MET A 211 -3.05 -20.19 -0.63
C MET A 211 -2.58 -19.91 0.81
N GLY A 212 -2.56 -20.91 1.70
CA GLY A 212 -2.03 -20.80 3.05
C GLY A 212 -2.87 -19.94 4.01
N VAL A 213 -4.18 -19.87 3.79
CA VAL A 213 -5.10 -19.10 4.64
C VAL A 213 -5.92 -20.05 5.51
N ASP A 214 -6.17 -19.65 6.76
CA ASP A 214 -7.04 -20.40 7.67
C ASP A 214 -8.50 -20.29 7.20
N ALA A 215 -9.00 -21.36 6.59
CA ALA A 215 -10.36 -21.43 6.07
C ALA A 215 -11.43 -21.18 7.14
N SER A 216 -11.16 -21.47 8.42
CA SER A 216 -12.10 -21.24 9.52
C SER A 216 -12.40 -19.76 9.75
N ALA A 217 -11.50 -18.86 9.35
CA ALA A 217 -11.72 -17.42 9.45
C ALA A 217 -12.88 -16.94 8.56
N PHE A 218 -13.16 -17.65 7.46
CA PHE A 218 -14.30 -17.36 6.59
C PHE A 218 -15.62 -17.93 7.12
N GLU A 219 -15.58 -18.94 7.99
CA GLU A 219 -16.77 -19.51 8.63
C GLU A 219 -17.27 -18.64 9.79
N VAL A 220 -16.36 -18.13 10.62
CA VAL A 220 -16.69 -17.33 11.82
C VAL A 220 -17.26 -15.94 11.46
N ASN A 221 -16.69 -15.28 10.45
CA ASN A 221 -17.15 -13.96 10.00
C ASN A 221 -18.50 -13.98 9.27
N SER A 222 -19.05 -15.16 9.04
CA SER A 222 -20.42 -15.30 8.55
C SER A 222 -21.45 -14.98 9.64
N ILE A 223 -21.10 -14.96 10.94
CA ILE A 223 -22.12 -14.94 12.01
C ILE A 223 -22.59 -13.50 12.40
N SER A 224 -21.84 -12.44 12.07
CA SER A 224 -22.19 -11.05 12.40
C SER A 224 -22.91 -10.35 11.24
N GLY A 225 -24.16 -9.93 11.46
CA GLY A 225 -24.98 -9.29 10.43
C GLY A 225 -24.61 -7.83 10.15
N PHE A 226 -24.43 -7.48 8.88
CA PHE A 226 -24.52 -6.13 8.32
C PHE A 226 -24.89 -6.19 6.81
N GLU A 227 -25.23 -5.02 6.24
CA GLU A 227 -25.77 -4.81 4.89
C GLU A 227 -25.01 -5.54 3.75
N LYS A 228 -25.77 -6.16 2.84
CA LYS A 228 -25.34 -6.74 1.54
C LYS A 228 -24.43 -7.98 1.56
N ASP A 229 -24.57 -8.90 2.51
CA ASP A 229 -24.00 -10.26 2.45
C ASP A 229 -22.46 -10.39 2.29
N ILE A 230 -21.70 -9.31 2.51
CA ILE A 230 -20.23 -9.28 2.47
C ILE A 230 -19.65 -9.25 3.90
N SER A 231 -18.80 -10.21 4.20
CA SER A 231 -18.00 -10.27 5.43
C SER A 231 -16.65 -9.59 5.20
N THR A 232 -16.39 -8.47 5.89
CA THR A 232 -15.12 -7.74 5.83
C THR A 232 -14.13 -8.23 6.89
N PHE A 233 -12.84 -8.06 6.62
CA PHE A 233 -11.76 -8.51 7.50
C PHE A 233 -10.91 -7.31 7.93
N PRO A 234 -11.05 -6.82 9.17
CA PRO A 234 -10.11 -5.85 9.73
C PRO A 234 -8.68 -6.42 9.73
N VAL A 235 -7.68 -5.55 9.59
CA VAL A 235 -6.25 -5.92 9.43
C VAL A 235 -5.82 -7.00 10.44
N LYS A 236 -6.07 -6.79 11.75
CA LYS A 236 -5.69 -7.74 12.81
C LYS A 236 -6.32 -9.13 12.65
N LEU A 237 -7.56 -9.20 12.16
CA LEU A 237 -8.22 -10.47 11.92
C LEU A 237 -7.66 -11.15 10.67
N ALA A 238 -7.35 -10.37 9.65
CA ALA A 238 -6.74 -10.85 8.42
C ALA A 238 -5.31 -11.37 8.63
N GLU A 239 -4.50 -10.72 9.46
CA GLU A 239 -3.21 -11.24 9.91
C GLU A 239 -3.37 -12.60 10.60
N LYS A 240 -4.29 -12.70 11.57
CA LYS A 240 -4.55 -13.94 12.31
C LYS A 240 -5.04 -15.07 11.40
N ALA A 241 -5.83 -14.74 10.38
CA ALA A 241 -6.33 -15.68 9.39
C ALA A 241 -5.29 -16.07 8.33
N GLY A 242 -4.13 -15.41 8.30
CA GLY A 242 -3.13 -15.58 7.23
C GLY A 242 -3.54 -14.94 5.90
N ILE A 243 -4.60 -14.12 5.85
CA ILE A 243 -5.00 -13.35 4.65
C ILE A 243 -3.95 -12.29 4.35
N ILE A 244 -3.56 -11.50 5.37
CA ILE A 244 -2.33 -10.70 5.32
C ILE A 244 -1.20 -11.67 5.64
N PHE A 245 -0.22 -11.73 4.75
CA PHE A 245 0.88 -12.69 4.84
C PHE A 245 2.16 -12.06 4.31
N ASP A 246 3.19 -12.05 5.14
CA ASP A 246 4.54 -11.73 4.72
C ASP A 246 5.38 -13.01 4.77
N SER A 247 5.95 -13.40 3.63
CA SER A 247 6.81 -14.57 3.51
C SER A 247 8.13 -14.41 4.25
N ALA A 248 8.57 -13.18 4.53
CA ALA A 248 9.72 -12.92 5.40
C ALA A 248 9.38 -13.15 6.89
N GLY A 249 8.09 -13.15 7.24
CA GLY A 249 7.62 -13.14 8.62
C GLY A 249 7.95 -11.83 9.33
N ARG A 250 7.42 -11.67 10.56
CA ARG A 250 7.87 -10.57 11.43
C ARG A 250 9.37 -10.73 11.71
N THR A 251 10.10 -9.63 11.61
CA THR A 251 11.52 -9.56 11.98
C THR A 251 11.72 -10.14 13.38
N ARG A 252 12.78 -10.92 13.57
CA ARG A 252 13.19 -11.38 14.90
C ARG A 252 14.48 -10.69 15.29
N PHE A 253 14.49 -10.14 16.49
CA PHE A 253 15.74 -9.71 17.11
C PHE A 253 16.44 -10.88 17.76
N TRP A 254 17.76 -10.96 17.65
CA TRP A 254 18.58 -11.79 18.52
C TRP A 254 19.66 -10.95 19.16
N LEU A 255 19.98 -11.31 20.41
CA LEU A 255 20.96 -10.58 21.20
C LEU A 255 22.37 -11.03 20.82
N GLU A 256 23.23 -10.08 20.49
CA GLU A 256 24.67 -10.30 20.29
C GLU A 256 25.47 -9.36 21.18
N GLU A 257 26.69 -9.77 21.55
CA GLU A 257 27.68 -8.87 22.14
C GLU A 257 28.66 -8.44 21.04
N ARG A 258 28.81 -7.14 20.82
CA ARG A 258 29.80 -6.57 19.90
C ARG A 258 30.60 -5.49 20.59
N ASN A 259 31.92 -5.68 20.64
CA ASN A 259 32.87 -4.76 21.27
C ASN A 259 32.47 -4.39 22.72
N GLY A 260 32.02 -5.38 23.50
CA GLY A 260 31.60 -5.18 24.90
C GLY A 260 30.26 -4.48 25.08
N SER A 261 29.46 -4.35 24.03
CA SER A 261 28.10 -3.78 24.08
C SER A 261 27.08 -4.76 23.55
N ASN A 262 25.94 -4.87 24.23
CA ASN A 262 24.80 -5.65 23.75
C ASN A 262 24.16 -4.92 22.55
N VAL A 263 23.87 -5.69 21.51
CA VAL A 263 23.14 -5.24 20.32
C VAL A 263 22.01 -6.22 20.01
N ALA A 264 20.92 -5.73 19.44
CA ALA A 264 19.90 -6.58 18.85
C ALA A 264 20.12 -6.60 17.35
N ALA A 265 20.61 -7.73 16.84
CA ALA A 265 20.76 -7.94 15.41
C ALA A 265 19.44 -8.43 14.80
N PHE A 266 19.23 -8.10 13.53
CA PHE A 266 18.07 -8.51 12.76
C PHE A 266 18.37 -8.53 11.26
N TYR A 267 17.50 -9.22 10.54
CA TYR A 267 17.33 -9.05 9.11
C TYR A 267 15.86 -8.74 8.79
N PHE A 268 15.61 -8.06 7.68
CA PHE A 268 14.27 -7.88 7.14
C PHE A 268 14.33 -7.91 5.61
N THR A 269 13.22 -8.29 4.98
CA THR A 269 13.11 -8.22 3.52
C THR A 269 12.25 -7.04 3.14
N GLN A 270 12.71 -6.24 2.18
CA GLN A 270 11.95 -5.15 1.59
C GLN A 270 12.16 -5.18 0.08
N ARG A 271 11.06 -5.28 -0.68
CA ARG A 271 11.08 -5.34 -2.16
C ARG A 271 12.08 -6.37 -2.70
N GLU A 272 11.95 -7.61 -2.23
CA GLU A 272 12.80 -8.76 -2.60
C GLU A 272 14.29 -8.64 -2.23
N ARG A 273 14.67 -7.60 -1.47
CA ARG A 273 16.03 -7.44 -0.95
C ARG A 273 16.06 -7.71 0.54
N GLU A 274 17.01 -8.52 0.96
CA GLU A 274 17.31 -8.74 2.36
C GLU A 274 18.27 -7.65 2.86
N TYR A 275 17.95 -7.08 4.02
CA TYR A 275 18.73 -6.07 4.71
C TYR A 275 19.10 -6.59 6.09
N ASP A 276 20.36 -6.46 6.43
CA ASP A 276 20.85 -6.69 7.79
C ASP A 276 20.84 -5.38 8.58
N GLY A 277 20.60 -5.48 9.89
CA GLY A 277 20.61 -4.32 10.75
C GLY A 277 20.89 -4.62 12.22
N LEU A 278 21.14 -3.56 12.97
CA LEU A 278 21.38 -3.60 14.42
C LEU A 278 20.57 -2.51 15.11
N VAL A 279 19.99 -2.82 16.26
CA VAL A 279 19.61 -1.84 17.27
C VAL A 279 20.66 -1.87 18.37
N LEU A 280 21.19 -0.70 18.75
CA LEU A 280 22.21 -0.59 19.78
C LEU A 280 22.13 0.71 20.55
N CYS A 281 22.85 0.74 21.68
CA CYS A 281 23.14 1.97 22.40
C CYS A 281 24.51 2.52 22.02
N SER A 282 24.59 3.78 21.56
CA SER A 282 25.86 4.41 21.23
C SER A 282 25.92 5.85 21.71
N GLY A 283 26.87 6.16 22.60
CA GLY A 283 27.01 7.49 23.19
C GLY A 283 25.81 7.92 24.05
N GLY A 284 25.08 6.95 24.62
CA GLY A 284 23.84 7.19 25.37
C GLY A 284 22.61 7.40 24.50
N GLU A 285 22.74 7.36 23.18
CA GLU A 285 21.63 7.48 22.24
C GLU A 285 21.25 6.10 21.68
N ARG A 286 19.97 5.95 21.36
CA ARG A 286 19.43 4.73 20.75
C ARG A 286 19.62 4.84 19.24
N VAL A 287 20.25 3.83 18.66
CA VAL A 287 20.66 3.84 17.26
C VAL A 287 20.12 2.61 16.56
N LEU A 288 19.50 2.84 15.40
CA LEU A 288 19.14 1.82 14.42
C LEU A 288 20.14 1.90 13.27
N LEU A 289 20.81 0.80 12.96
CA LEU A 289 21.69 0.65 11.81
C LEU A 289 21.01 -0.25 10.77
N VAL A 290 21.08 0.17 9.51
CA VAL A 290 20.73 -0.68 8.35
C VAL A 290 21.95 -0.72 7.44
N PHE A 291 22.45 -1.93 7.17
CA PHE A 291 23.66 -2.13 6.40
C PHE A 291 23.41 -1.97 4.89
N ASP A 292 24.34 -1.29 4.22
CA ASP A 292 24.37 -1.08 2.76
C ASP A 292 25.15 -2.22 2.11
N THR A 293 24.64 -3.43 2.23
CA THR A 293 25.21 -4.59 1.54
C THR A 293 24.80 -4.54 0.07
N ALA A 294 25.74 -4.87 -0.82
CA ALA A 294 25.52 -4.92 -2.28
C ALA A 294 24.96 -3.62 -2.89
N ASP A 295 25.37 -2.45 -2.36
CA ASP A 295 24.94 -1.14 -2.88
C ASP A 295 23.42 -0.94 -2.89
N SER A 296 22.72 -1.52 -1.91
CA SER A 296 21.27 -1.48 -1.81
C SER A 296 20.70 -0.07 -1.58
N LEU A 297 21.48 0.84 -1.00
CA LEU A 297 21.08 2.24 -0.83
C LEU A 297 21.27 3.08 -2.10
N PRO A 298 20.27 3.91 -2.46
CA PRO A 298 20.41 4.91 -3.51
C PRO A 298 21.62 5.84 -3.29
N ALA A 299 22.39 6.09 -4.35
CA ALA A 299 23.63 6.87 -4.28
C ALA A 299 23.43 8.27 -3.67
N LEU A 300 22.30 8.92 -3.93
CA LEU A 300 21.97 10.25 -3.36
C LEU A 300 21.94 10.21 -1.83
N MET A 301 21.40 9.14 -1.23
CA MET A 301 21.31 8.99 0.23
C MET A 301 22.67 8.79 0.89
N ARG A 302 23.70 8.40 0.13
CA ARG A 302 25.06 8.24 0.65
C ARG A 302 25.74 9.57 1.00
N THR A 303 25.08 10.69 0.69
CA THR A 303 25.53 12.04 1.06
C THR A 303 25.04 12.48 2.45
N MET A 304 24.17 11.70 3.11
CA MET A 304 23.56 12.06 4.39
C MET A 304 24.59 12.31 5.48
N LYS A 305 24.53 13.51 6.06
CA LYS A 305 25.31 13.89 7.24
C LYS A 305 24.39 14.56 8.26
N LYS A 306 23.90 13.78 9.22
CA LYS A 306 22.94 14.23 10.24
C LYS A 306 21.69 14.87 9.65
N PHE A 307 21.11 14.25 8.64
CA PHE A 307 19.86 14.71 8.03
C PHE A 307 18.67 14.43 8.95
N PRO A 308 17.71 15.35 9.09
CA PRO A 308 16.49 15.07 9.85
C PRO A 308 15.74 13.90 9.23
N ALA A 309 15.30 12.96 10.05
CA ALA A 309 14.46 11.84 9.64
C ALA A 309 13.25 11.71 10.57
N LYS A 310 12.20 11.07 10.08
CA LYS A 310 10.98 10.79 10.84
C LYS A 310 10.65 9.31 10.72
N PHE A 311 10.31 8.70 11.84
CA PHE A 311 9.75 7.36 11.88
C PHE A 311 8.32 7.41 12.39
N ARG A 312 7.50 6.49 11.91
CA ARG A 312 6.17 6.21 12.44
C ARG A 312 6.16 4.84 13.08
N THR A 313 5.51 4.70 14.23
CA THR A 313 5.36 3.42 14.92
C THR A 313 3.97 2.84 14.67
N GLY A 314 3.81 1.53 14.83
CA GLY A 314 2.50 0.86 14.68
C GLY A 314 1.41 1.32 15.65
N ASP A 315 1.77 2.03 16.74
CA ASP A 315 0.82 2.71 17.64
C ASP A 315 0.54 4.17 17.25
N GLY A 316 1.01 4.62 16.09
CA GLY A 316 0.74 5.93 15.51
C GLY A 316 1.64 7.07 16.02
N ARG A 317 2.63 6.80 16.86
CA ARG A 317 3.60 7.84 17.29
C ARG A 317 4.52 8.21 16.14
N THR A 318 4.93 9.46 16.10
CA THR A 318 6.02 9.94 15.23
C THR A 318 7.27 10.13 16.08
N LEU A 319 8.35 9.44 15.72
CA LEU A 319 9.64 9.53 16.39
C LEU A 319 10.61 10.37 15.54
N PRO A 320 11.08 11.53 16.03
CA PRO A 320 12.10 12.30 15.34
C PRO A 320 13.43 11.56 15.38
N ALA A 321 14.19 11.65 14.29
CA ALA A 321 15.45 10.97 14.14
C ALA A 321 16.49 11.81 13.38
N THR A 322 17.73 11.34 13.40
CA THR A 322 18.82 11.90 12.60
C THR A 322 19.51 10.78 11.83
N ALA A 323 19.54 10.89 10.50
CA ALA A 323 20.13 9.92 9.59
C ALA A 323 21.56 10.34 9.17
N THR A 324 22.50 9.40 9.22
CA THR A 324 23.88 9.59 8.73
C THR A 324 24.28 8.36 7.95
N TYR A 325 24.78 8.56 6.72
CA TYR A 325 25.43 7.48 5.99
C TYR A 325 26.90 7.40 6.40
N VAL A 326 27.38 6.18 6.63
CA VAL A 326 28.77 5.89 6.94
C VAL A 326 29.28 4.91 5.89
N PRO A 327 30.24 5.31 5.04
CA PRO A 327 30.82 4.39 4.06
C PRO A 327 31.65 3.32 4.77
N ALA A 328 31.86 2.19 4.07
CA ALA A 328 32.83 1.20 4.49
C ALA A 328 34.21 1.86 4.65
N SER A 329 34.90 1.55 5.74
CA SER A 329 36.30 1.90 5.95
C SER A 329 37.19 0.97 5.11
N VAL A 330 38.48 1.28 5.05
CA VAL A 330 39.51 0.44 4.41
C VAL A 330 39.75 -0.86 5.22
N SER A 331 39.20 -0.96 6.43
CA SER A 331 39.29 -2.17 7.24
C SER A 331 38.51 -3.34 6.61
N PRO A 332 39.07 -4.56 6.55
CA PRO A 332 38.46 -5.70 5.87
C PRO A 332 37.08 -6.12 6.40
N ASN A 333 36.69 -5.65 7.60
CA ASN A 333 35.40 -6.00 8.22
C ASN A 333 34.43 -4.82 8.36
N SER A 334 34.73 -3.66 7.77
CA SER A 334 33.79 -2.53 7.82
C SER A 334 32.79 -2.59 6.69
N VAL A 335 31.51 -2.65 7.06
CA VAL A 335 30.37 -2.58 6.14
C VAL A 335 29.84 -1.15 6.14
N ALA A 336 29.40 -0.64 4.98
CA ALA A 336 28.71 0.64 4.91
C ALA A 336 27.31 0.55 5.55
N TYR A 337 26.80 1.64 6.11
CA TYR A 337 25.47 1.65 6.73
C TYR A 337 24.83 3.03 6.78
N VAL A 338 23.50 3.06 6.92
CA VAL A 338 22.80 4.23 7.46
C VAL A 338 22.58 4.03 8.94
N GLY A 339 23.02 5.00 9.73
CA GLY A 339 22.71 5.08 11.15
C GLY A 339 21.63 6.11 11.43
N PHE A 340 20.56 5.68 12.08
CA PHE A 340 19.48 6.51 12.58
C PHE A 340 19.62 6.66 14.09
N ARG A 341 19.84 7.88 14.57
CA ARG A 341 19.72 8.21 16.00
C ARG A 341 18.27 8.56 16.29
N ILE A 342 17.60 7.76 17.12
CA ILE A 342 16.16 7.84 17.40
C ILE A 342 15.99 7.93 18.93
N PRO A 343 16.04 9.13 19.54
CA PRO A 343 16.11 9.28 21.00
C PRO A 343 14.97 8.59 21.75
N ASP A 344 13.77 8.64 21.20
CA ASP A 344 12.54 8.12 21.82
C ASP A 344 12.20 6.69 21.37
N LEU A 345 13.15 5.97 20.75
CA LEU A 345 12.95 4.57 20.37
C LEU A 345 12.77 3.68 21.60
N ASP A 346 11.78 2.79 21.55
CA ASP A 346 11.52 1.78 22.58
C ASP A 346 10.99 0.50 21.92
N GLU A 347 10.79 -0.56 22.70
CA GLU A 347 10.27 -1.84 22.23
C GLU A 347 8.89 -1.74 21.58
N ARG A 348 8.08 -0.77 22.02
CA ARG A 348 6.75 -0.52 21.45
C ARG A 348 6.84 0.01 20.03
N GLY A 349 7.94 0.66 19.67
CA GLY A 349 8.18 1.14 18.31
C GLY A 349 8.17 0.04 17.25
N PHE A 350 8.46 -1.21 17.62
CA PHE A 350 8.50 -2.36 16.72
C PHE A 350 7.25 -3.25 16.80
N SER A 351 6.23 -2.83 17.53
CA SER A 351 4.97 -3.57 17.67
C SER A 351 3.96 -3.21 16.58
N GLY A 352 2.94 -4.06 16.38
CA GLY A 352 1.90 -3.83 15.35
C GLY A 352 2.50 -3.79 13.95
N ASP A 353 2.23 -2.71 13.22
CA ASP A 353 2.78 -2.45 11.87
C ASP A 353 4.29 -2.17 11.86
N GLY A 354 4.91 -2.08 13.04
CA GLY A 354 6.35 -1.92 13.21
C GLY A 354 6.83 -0.46 13.21
N LEU A 355 8.15 -0.32 13.11
CA LEU A 355 8.84 0.95 12.99
C LEU A 355 9.06 1.25 11.50
N MET A 356 8.32 2.22 10.97
CA MET A 356 8.34 2.61 9.56
C MET A 356 9.16 3.89 9.36
N LEU A 357 10.09 3.88 8.39
CA LEU A 357 10.75 5.10 7.94
C LEU A 357 9.76 5.94 7.13
N ASP A 358 9.40 7.11 7.65
CA ASP A 358 8.37 8.00 7.07
C ASP A 358 9.00 8.99 6.08
N ASP A 359 10.05 9.69 6.50
CA ASP A 359 10.70 10.72 5.69
C ASP A 359 12.16 10.93 6.12
N ILE A 360 12.98 11.41 5.18
CA ILE A 360 14.31 11.96 5.44
C ILE A 360 14.41 13.28 4.69
N GLU A 361 14.54 14.39 5.41
CA GLU A 361 14.71 15.70 4.82
C GLU A 361 16.16 15.91 4.38
N ASN A 362 16.39 16.43 3.17
CA ASN A 362 17.70 16.90 2.75
C ASN A 362 17.85 18.41 3.00
N PRO A 363 18.61 18.83 4.04
CA PRO A 363 18.77 20.25 4.34
C PRO A 363 19.47 21.03 3.22
N ASN A 364 20.27 20.36 2.40
CA ASN A 364 21.03 20.99 1.32
C ASN A 364 20.13 21.38 0.13
N LEU A 365 18.88 20.88 0.07
CA LEU A 365 17.90 21.25 -0.95
C LEU A 365 17.03 22.45 -0.54
N LYS A 366 17.29 23.05 0.63
CA LYS A 366 16.62 24.26 1.11
C LYS A 366 17.24 25.51 0.47
N VAL A 367 17.02 25.71 -0.84
CA VAL A 367 17.16 27.02 -1.48
C VAL A 367 15.75 27.56 -1.77
N PRO A 368 15.31 28.68 -1.17
CA PRO A 368 14.14 29.40 -1.65
C PRO A 368 14.44 29.92 -3.05
N PRO A 369 13.46 30.02 -3.97
CA PRO A 369 13.70 30.68 -5.24
C PRO A 369 14.20 32.10 -4.94
N GLN A 370 15.43 32.43 -5.35
CA GLN A 370 15.89 33.81 -5.31
C GLN A 370 14.90 34.64 -6.14
N LYS A 371 14.36 35.71 -5.56
CA LYS A 371 13.55 36.68 -6.30
C LYS A 371 14.36 37.17 -7.50
N GLY A 372 13.95 36.78 -8.71
CA GLY A 372 14.57 37.19 -9.97
C GLY A 372 15.39 36.12 -10.70
N ALA A 373 15.52 34.90 -10.18
CA ALA A 373 16.10 33.80 -10.96
C ALA A 373 15.07 33.25 -11.97
N PRO A 374 15.46 32.98 -13.23
CA PRO A 374 14.58 32.29 -14.18
C PRO A 374 14.16 30.95 -13.57
N SER A 375 12.89 30.58 -13.69
CA SER A 375 12.27 29.40 -13.07
C SER A 375 13.12 28.14 -13.27
N GLY A 376 13.94 27.81 -12.27
CA GLY A 376 14.95 26.77 -12.37
C GLY A 376 14.36 25.38 -12.23
N SER A 377 14.35 24.62 -13.32
CA SER A 377 13.99 23.21 -13.36
C SER A 377 14.90 22.30 -12.52
N GLY A 378 16.14 22.72 -12.24
CA GLY A 378 17.15 21.93 -11.52
C GLY A 378 16.86 21.72 -10.03
N ALA A 379 16.51 22.78 -9.29
CA ALA A 379 16.23 22.66 -7.85
C ALA A 379 14.97 21.83 -7.54
N THR A 380 14.03 21.79 -8.49
CA THR A 380 12.86 20.90 -8.40
C THR A 380 13.25 19.47 -8.73
N ALA A 381 14.09 19.24 -9.75
CA ALA A 381 14.58 17.92 -10.12
C ALA A 381 15.39 17.25 -8.99
N ASP A 382 16.28 17.99 -8.31
CA ASP A 382 17.07 17.44 -7.20
C ASP A 382 16.19 17.05 -6.00
N ARG A 383 15.11 17.80 -5.73
CA ARG A 383 14.10 17.45 -4.72
C ARG A 383 13.34 16.19 -5.09
N PHE A 384 12.94 16.06 -6.35
CA PHE A 384 12.29 14.85 -6.84
C PHE A 384 13.21 13.64 -6.75
N ALA A 385 14.46 13.77 -7.17
CA ALA A 385 15.44 12.68 -7.12
C ALA A 385 15.73 12.26 -5.67
N TRP A 386 15.78 13.22 -4.74
CA TRP A 386 15.91 12.91 -3.32
C TRP A 386 14.68 12.18 -2.76
N TRP A 387 13.48 12.68 -3.04
CA TRP A 387 12.25 12.04 -2.58
C TRP A 387 12.11 10.61 -3.13
N ASP A 388 12.44 10.43 -4.41
CA ASP A 388 12.51 9.11 -5.05
C ASP A 388 13.50 8.19 -4.33
N ALA A 389 14.70 8.68 -4.01
CA ALA A 389 15.70 7.92 -3.28
C ALA A 389 15.20 7.49 -1.88
N VAL A 390 14.56 8.39 -1.13
CA VAL A 390 13.99 8.06 0.18
C VAL A 390 12.88 7.02 0.05
N ALA A 391 11.96 7.18 -0.91
CA ALA A 391 10.88 6.23 -1.14
C ALA A 391 11.39 4.86 -1.66
N ALA A 392 12.52 4.84 -2.37
CA ALA A 392 13.20 3.63 -2.80
C ALA A 392 13.71 2.80 -1.60
N PHE A 393 14.18 3.50 -0.56
CA PHE A 393 14.77 2.91 0.64
C PHE A 393 13.79 2.74 1.81
N ALA A 394 12.62 3.38 1.79
CA ALA A 394 11.64 3.29 2.87
C ALA A 394 11.29 1.84 3.23
N PHE A 395 11.28 1.55 4.53
CA PHE A 395 11.07 0.21 5.09
C PHE A 395 10.17 0.27 6.33
N SER A 396 9.63 -0.88 6.73
CA SER A 396 9.03 -1.11 8.05
C SER A 396 9.65 -2.33 8.72
N ILE A 397 9.89 -2.25 10.02
CA ILE A 397 10.42 -3.36 10.83
C ILE A 397 9.43 -3.65 11.96
N ALA A 398 8.75 -4.80 11.89
CA ALA A 398 7.87 -5.29 12.94
C ALA A 398 8.48 -6.52 13.62
N ALA A 399 8.62 -6.51 14.94
CA ALA A 399 9.27 -7.59 15.69
C ALA A 399 8.56 -7.94 17.00
N ASP A 400 7.95 -9.14 17.04
CA ASP A 400 7.16 -9.61 18.19
C ASP A 400 7.98 -9.81 19.46
N ASN A 401 9.26 -10.15 19.30
CA ASN A 401 10.17 -10.36 20.42
C ASN A 401 10.94 -9.08 20.82
N ALA A 402 10.58 -7.92 20.27
CA ALA A 402 11.12 -6.64 20.71
C ALA A 402 10.95 -6.41 22.22
N PRO A 403 9.78 -6.69 22.84
CA PRO A 403 9.59 -6.47 24.27
C PRO A 403 10.48 -7.33 25.18
N SER A 404 10.91 -8.51 24.71
CA SER A 404 11.81 -9.37 25.47
C SER A 404 13.29 -9.10 25.20
N THR A 405 13.63 -8.53 24.03
CA THR A 405 15.03 -8.39 23.58
C THR A 405 15.58 -6.98 23.80
N LEU A 406 14.85 -5.94 23.38
CA LEU A 406 15.36 -4.56 23.38
C LEU A 406 15.62 -3.97 24.77
N PRO A 407 14.90 -4.33 25.86
CA PRO A 407 15.25 -3.85 27.18
C PRO A 407 16.68 -4.23 27.64
N ALA A 408 17.27 -5.31 27.11
CA ALA A 408 18.67 -5.68 27.42
C ALA A 408 19.70 -4.85 26.65
N VAL A 409 19.31 -4.28 25.50
CA VAL A 409 20.15 -3.49 24.60
C VAL A 409 20.07 -2.00 24.94
N LEU A 410 18.88 -1.51 25.24
CA LEU A 410 18.59 -0.08 25.43
C LEU A 410 18.72 0.38 26.88
N ARG A 411 18.94 -0.54 27.84
CA ARG A 411 19.00 -0.26 29.29
C ARG A 411 19.94 0.89 29.65
N ASP A 412 21.10 0.94 29.01
CA ASP A 412 22.16 1.88 29.33
C ASP A 412 22.08 3.18 28.52
N CYS A 413 21.09 3.30 27.63
CA CYS A 413 20.85 4.54 26.90
C CYS A 413 20.27 5.60 27.84
N GLY A 414 20.92 6.77 27.86
CA GLY A 414 20.56 7.87 28.76
C GLY A 414 21.24 7.86 30.13
N SER A 415 22.00 6.83 30.54
CA SER A 415 22.62 6.79 31.88
C SER A 415 23.96 7.53 31.99
N ARG A 416 24.66 7.84 30.88
CA ARG A 416 25.93 8.58 30.89
C ARG A 416 25.74 10.08 30.67
N ARG A 417 25.21 10.78 31.67
CA ARG A 417 25.54 12.19 31.94
C ARG A 417 26.25 12.25 33.29
N GLY A 418 27.58 12.10 33.33
CA GLY A 418 28.30 12.33 34.60
C GLY A 418 29.68 11.71 34.84
N GLY A 419 30.36 11.12 33.85
CA GLY A 419 31.75 10.69 34.03
C GLY A 419 32.72 11.72 33.45
N ARG A 420 33.32 12.57 34.29
CA ARG A 420 34.44 13.45 33.89
C ARG A 420 35.64 12.62 33.42
N ILE A 421 36.30 13.12 32.38
CA ILE A 421 37.65 12.74 31.93
C ILE A 421 38.67 13.18 32.97
#